data_AF-A0AAP2QA03-F1
#
_entry.id   AF-A0AAP2QA03-F1
#
_cell.length_a   1.000
_cell.length_b   1.000
_cell.length_c   1.000
_cell.angle_alpha   90.00
_cell.angle_beta   90.00
_cell.angle_gamma   90.00
#
_symmetry.space_group_name_H-M   'P 1'
#
loop_
_entity.id
_entity.type
_entity.pdbx_description
1 polymer ?
#
loop_
_entity_poly.entity_id
_entity_poly.type
_entity_poly.pdbx_seq_one_letter_code
_entity_poly.pdbx_strand_id
1 'polypeptide(L)'
;MRIIEQTVRYDIVQWEYRNMPITFRYWKDGSQIVEIKADKYFARANGYNSIDDMVASTIGDINGIFGGVPGWVRVDPNGHFYFIEISKSILN
;
A
#
# COMPACT_ATOMS: atom_id res chain seq x y z
N MET A 1 7.27 -12.26 11.90
CA MET A 1 7.19 -12.09 10.43
C MET A 1 6.77 -13.42 9.81
N ARG A 2 5.81 -13.39 8.88
CA ARG A 2 5.35 -14.55 8.11
C ARG A 2 5.52 -14.25 6.62
N ILE A 3 6.09 -15.18 5.86
CA ILE A 3 6.13 -15.09 4.40
C ILE A 3 4.80 -15.62 3.86
N ILE A 4 4.15 -14.85 2.97
CA ILE A 4 2.86 -15.19 2.35
C ILE A 4 3.07 -15.70 0.92
N GLU A 5 3.94 -15.02 0.16
CA GLU A 5 4.26 -15.36 -1.22
C GLU A 5 5.70 -14.96 -1.53
N GLN A 6 6.39 -15.76 -2.34
CA GLN A 6 7.69 -15.40 -2.89
C GLN A 6 7.70 -15.67 -4.38
N THR A 7 8.13 -14.67 -5.15
CA THR A 7 8.34 -14.78 -6.59
C THR A 7 9.75 -14.32 -6.94
N VAL A 8 10.13 -14.47 -8.21
CA VAL A 8 11.38 -13.89 -8.73
C VAL A 8 11.37 -12.35 -8.72
N ARG A 9 10.18 -11.72 -8.69
CA ARG A 9 10.03 -10.25 -8.77
C ARG A 9 9.89 -9.59 -7.39
N TYR A 10 9.21 -10.26 -6.46
CA TYR A 10 8.89 -9.70 -5.15
C TYR A 10 8.64 -10.77 -4.10
N ASP A 11 8.72 -10.39 -2.83
CA ASP A 11 8.19 -11.14 -1.69
C ASP A 11 7.00 -10.42 -1.08
N ILE A 12 5.93 -11.15 -0.75
CA ILE A 12 4.84 -10.67 0.11
C ILE A 12 5.05 -11.25 1.49
N VAL A 13 5.20 -10.38 2.48
CA VAL A 13 5.38 -10.76 3.89
C VAL A 13 4.41 -10.02 4.78
N GLN A 14 4.14 -10.60 5.94
CA GLN A 14 3.23 -10.07 6.92
C GLN A 14 3.93 -9.92 8.26
N TRP A 15 3.78 -8.75 8.86
CA TRP A 15 4.27 -8.41 10.18
C TRP A 15 3.10 -8.10 11.09
N GLU A 16 3.23 -8.46 12.37
CA GLU A 16 2.21 -8.11 13.34
C GLU A 16 2.55 -6.74 13.95
N TYR A 17 1.59 -5.83 13.93
CA TYR A 17 1.65 -4.54 14.60
C TYR A 17 0.39 -4.37 15.44
N ARG A 18 0.51 -4.36 16.77
CA ARG A 18 -0.63 -4.22 17.70
C ARG A 18 -1.77 -5.23 17.40
N ASN A 19 -1.43 -6.51 17.25
CA ASN A 19 -2.35 -7.59 16.85
C ASN A 19 -3.01 -7.40 15.46
N MET A 20 -2.53 -6.45 14.66
CA MET A 20 -2.98 -6.26 13.28
C MET A 20 -1.93 -6.81 12.32
N PRO A 21 -2.32 -7.67 11.37
CA PRO A 21 -1.40 -8.18 10.38
C PRO A 21 -1.19 -7.14 9.25
N ILE A 22 -0.04 -6.50 9.23
CA ILE A 22 0.36 -5.53 8.18
C ILE A 22 1.11 -6.27 7.09
N THR A 23 0.65 -6.10 5.84
CA THR A 23 1.17 -6.83 4.68
C THR A 23 2.04 -5.91 3.83
N PHE A 24 3.26 -6.36 3.56
CA PHE A 24 4.27 -5.65 2.78
C PHE A 24 4.62 -6.43 1.52
N ARG A 25 4.94 -5.72 0.45
CA ARG A 25 5.54 -6.23 -0.78
C ARG A 25 6.93 -5.62 -0.95
N TYR A 26 7.95 -6.47 -0.98
CA TYR A 26 9.34 -6.10 -1.20
C TYR A 26 9.76 -6.45 -2.63
N TRP A 27 10.17 -5.46 -3.41
CA TRP A 27 10.64 -5.67 -4.79
C TRP A 27 12.11 -6.12 -4.84
N LYS A 28 12.42 -7.08 -5.72
CA LYS A 28 13.75 -7.72 -5.84
C LYS A 28 14.58 -7.18 -7.02
N ASP A 29 14.12 -6.10 -7.66
CA ASP A 29 14.76 -5.46 -8.82
C ASP A 29 15.91 -4.50 -8.44
N GLY A 30 16.35 -4.51 -7.18
CA GLY A 30 17.39 -3.62 -6.67
C GLY A 30 16.92 -2.19 -6.35
N SER A 31 15.66 -1.86 -6.62
CA SER A 31 15.09 -0.53 -6.36
C SER A 31 14.93 -0.20 -4.88
N GLN A 32 14.97 -1.21 -4.01
CA GLN A 32 14.62 -1.10 -2.58
C GLN A 32 13.19 -0.60 -2.34
N ILE A 33 12.30 -0.69 -3.34
CA ILE A 33 10.91 -0.30 -3.20
C ILE A 33 10.20 -1.25 -2.23
N VAL A 34 9.50 -0.65 -1.27
CA VAL A 34 8.56 -1.33 -0.37
C VAL A 34 7.18 -0.75 -0.57
N GLU A 35 6.20 -1.63 -0.66
CA GLU A 35 4.79 -1.27 -0.72
C GLU A 35 4.03 -1.93 0.43
N ILE A 36 3.00 -1.24 0.92
CA ILE A 36 2.09 -1.74 1.94
C ILE A 36 0.73 -1.96 1.30
N LYS A 37 0.08 -3.06 1.65
CA LYS A 37 -1.28 -3.34 1.18
C LYS A 37 -2.25 -2.29 1.70
N ALA A 38 -3.01 -1.66 0.81
CA ALA A 38 -4.02 -0.69 1.18
C ALA A 38 -5.30 -1.40 1.67
N ASP A 39 -5.27 -1.88 2.91
CA ASP A 39 -6.40 -2.57 3.52
C ASP A 39 -6.80 -1.97 4.88
N LYS A 40 -7.87 -2.52 5.47
CA LYS A 40 -8.38 -2.05 6.76
C LYS A 40 -7.34 -2.06 7.89
N TYR A 41 -6.33 -2.93 7.84
CA TYR A 41 -5.30 -3.01 8.88
C TYR A 41 -4.28 -1.90 8.68
N PHE A 42 -3.92 -1.58 7.44
CA PHE A 42 -3.11 -0.40 7.13
C PHE A 42 -3.79 0.89 7.61
N ALA A 43 -5.08 1.08 7.30
CA ALA A 43 -5.83 2.25 7.75
C ALA A 43 -5.84 2.38 9.28
N ARG A 44 -6.17 1.30 9.99
CA ARG A 44 -6.21 1.27 11.46
C ARG A 44 -4.84 1.46 12.10
N ALA A 45 -3.78 0.92 11.50
CA ALA A 45 -2.42 1.14 11.97
C ALA A 45 -2.02 2.62 11.93
N ASN A 46 -2.61 3.39 11.01
CA ASN A 46 -2.41 4.84 10.86
C ASN A 46 -3.48 5.69 11.57
N GLY A 47 -4.36 5.08 12.39
CA GLY A 47 -5.34 5.80 13.21
C GLY A 47 -6.69 6.07 12.53
N TYR A 48 -6.94 5.52 11.35
CA TYR A 48 -8.20 5.67 10.63
C TYR A 48 -9.15 4.49 10.86
N ASN A 49 -10.46 4.71 10.73
CA ASN A 49 -11.46 3.66 10.94
C ASN A 49 -11.51 2.67 9.77
N SER A 50 -11.32 3.18 8.55
CA SER A 50 -11.35 2.42 7.30
C SER A 50 -10.39 3.04 6.28
N ILE A 51 -10.18 2.33 5.17
CA ILE A 51 -9.43 2.85 4.03
C ILE A 51 -10.15 4.06 3.41
N ASP A 52 -11.47 4.03 3.31
CA ASP A 52 -12.26 5.14 2.79
C ASP A 52 -12.12 6.39 3.66
N ASP A 53 -12.09 6.22 4.99
CA ASP A 53 -11.87 7.30 5.97
C ASP A 53 -10.48 7.93 5.81
N MET A 54 -9.45 7.10 5.67
CA MET A 54 -8.07 7.54 5.42
C MET A 54 -7.95 8.32 4.11
N VAL A 55 -8.60 7.84 3.06
CA VAL A 55 -8.61 8.46 1.74
C VAL A 55 -9.34 9.79 1.75
N ALA A 56 -10.55 9.84 2.32
CA ALA A 56 -11.33 11.06 2.47
C ALA A 56 -10.56 12.13 3.26
N SER A 57 -9.79 11.71 4.27
CA SER A 57 -8.99 12.58 5.12
C SER A 57 -7.69 13.09 4.48
N THR A 58 -7.17 12.42 3.44
CA THR A 58 -5.85 12.71 2.85
C THR A 58 -5.94 13.29 1.44
N ILE A 59 -6.78 12.71 0.58
CA ILE A 59 -6.85 13.02 -0.86
C ILE A 59 -8.19 13.66 -1.25
N GLY A 60 -9.28 13.32 -0.55
CA GLY A 60 -10.63 13.69 -0.97
C GLY A 60 -11.22 12.67 -1.96
N ASP A 61 -11.71 13.12 -3.12
CA ASP A 61 -12.37 12.25 -4.11
C ASP A 61 -11.38 11.39 -4.91
N ILE A 62 -11.04 10.22 -4.36
CA ILE A 62 -10.17 9.23 -5.02
C ILE A 62 -10.84 8.56 -6.22
N ASN A 63 -12.18 8.51 -6.27
CA ASN A 63 -12.89 7.80 -7.34
C ASN A 63 -12.78 8.58 -8.65
N GLY A 64 -12.85 9.92 -8.58
CA GLY A 64 -12.63 10.79 -9.73
C GLY A 64 -11.18 10.77 -10.25
N ILE A 65 -10.19 10.54 -9.38
CA ILE A 65 -8.76 10.66 -9.71
C ILE A 65 -8.12 9.31 -10.09
N PHE A 66 -8.47 8.24 -9.38
CA PHE A 66 -7.84 6.91 -9.50
C PHE A 66 -8.84 5.78 -9.78
N GLY A 67 -10.14 6.07 -9.89
CA GLY A 67 -11.16 5.03 -10.12
C GLY A 67 -11.35 4.07 -8.93
N GLY A 68 -10.83 4.42 -7.75
CA GLY A 68 -10.91 3.65 -6.51
C GLY A 68 -9.63 3.73 -5.70
N VAL A 69 -9.58 3.00 -4.58
CA VAL A 69 -8.36 2.88 -3.77
C VAL A 69 -7.43 1.84 -4.39
N PRO A 70 -6.17 2.17 -4.74
CA PRO A 70 -5.24 1.19 -5.28
C PRO A 70 -4.92 0.14 -4.21
N GLY A 71 -4.68 -1.10 -4.64
CA GLY A 71 -4.44 -2.22 -3.71
C GLY A 71 -3.13 -2.12 -2.91
N TRP A 72 -2.20 -1.27 -3.32
CA TRP A 72 -0.88 -1.09 -2.71
C TRP A 72 -0.48 0.39 -2.67
N VAL A 73 0.19 0.79 -1.59
CA VAL A 73 0.73 2.14 -1.36
C VAL A 73 2.23 2.02 -1.20
N ARG A 74 3.02 2.84 -1.91
CA ARG A 74 4.48 2.87 -1.76
C ARG A 74 4.87 3.73 -0.57
N VAL A 75 5.93 3.31 0.11
CA VAL A 75 6.54 4.08 1.20
C VAL A 75 7.91 4.54 0.73
N ASP A 76 8.21 5.83 0.84
CA ASP A 76 9.58 6.31 0.66
C ASP A 76 10.43 6.05 1.92
N PRO A 77 11.77 6.22 1.84
CA PRO A 77 12.63 6.04 3.00
C PRO A 77 12.34 6.98 4.19
N ASN A 78 11.59 8.06 3.98
CA ASN A 78 11.20 9.01 5.03
C ASN A 78 9.85 8.66 5.67
N GLY A 79 9.18 7.60 5.20
CA GLY A 79 7.89 7.17 5.71
C GLY A 79 6.68 7.86 5.06
N HIS A 80 6.88 8.59 3.95
CA HIS A 80 5.76 9.16 3.20
C HIS A 80 5.10 8.11 2.31
N PHE A 81 3.77 8.19 2.25
CA PHE A 81 2.92 7.30 1.48
C PHE A 81 2.57 7.89 0.13
N TYR A 82 2.75 7.10 -0.93
CA TYR A 82 2.39 7.45 -2.29
C TYR A 82 1.40 6.42 -2.83
N PHE A 83 0.22 6.89 -3.24
CA PHE A 83 -0.71 6.08 -4.01
C PHE A 83 -0.12 5.94 -5.41
N ILE A 84 0.16 4.70 -5.80
CA ILE A 84 0.66 4.41 -7.15
C ILE A 84 -0.46 3.72 -7.90
N GLU A 85 -1.16 4.48 -8.74
CA GLU A 85 -1.54 3.93 -10.02
C GLU A 85 -0.61 4.51 -11.08
N ILE A 86 -0.07 3.62 -11.91
CA ILE A 86 0.35 3.97 -13.26
C ILE A 86 -0.88 4.60 -13.88
N SER A 87 -0.87 5.90 -14.15
CA SER A 87 -1.98 6.52 -14.85
C SER A 87 -2.28 5.69 -16.09
N LYS A 88 -3.56 5.39 -16.36
CA LYS A 88 -3.97 4.68 -17.59
C LYS A 88 -3.39 5.32 -18.87
N SER A 89 -2.92 6.57 -18.80
CA SER A 89 -2.20 7.26 -19.87
C SER A 89 -0.81 6.72 -20.22
N ILE A 90 -0.23 5.77 -19.46
CA ILE A 90 1.04 5.10 -19.79
C ILE A 90 0.80 3.70 -20.42
N LEU A 91 -0.46 3.28 -20.56
CA LEU A 91 -0.82 1.98 -21.18
C LEU A 91 -1.41 2.11 -22.60
N ASN A 92 -1.23 3.26 -23.27
CA ASN A 92 -1.55 3.44 -24.69
C ASN A 92 -0.27 3.70 -25.51
#